data_AF-A0A3D2FWY0-F1
#
_entry.id   AF-A0A3D2FWY0-F1
#
_cell.length_a   1.000
_cell.length_b   1.000
_cell.length_c   1.000
_cell.angle_alpha   90.00
_cell.angle_beta   90.00
_cell.angle_gamma   90.00
#
_symmetry.space_group_name_H-M   'P 1'
#
loop_
_entity.id
_entity.type
_entity.pdbx_description
1 polymer ?
#
loop_
_entity_poly.entity_id
_entity_poly.type
_entity_poly.pdbx_seq_one_letter_code
_entity_poly.pdbx_strand_id
1 'polypeptide(L)'
;VYEMKRSNLPAAMEMLDELRVMMKDEPVNIFAGVPVIASKMDMLFVSYAFADLAALGAGVDGVGISPEFQAIVARASEIGRLCEARITVAID
;
A
#
# COMPACT_ATOMS: atom_id res chain seq x y z
N VAL A 1 -1.32 -3.80 -6.61
CA VAL A 1 -0.58 -5.05 -6.82
C VAL A 1 0.79 -4.72 -7.35
N TYR A 2 1.83 -5.21 -6.69
CA TYR A 2 3.22 -4.93 -7.00
C TYR A 2 3.92 -6.22 -7.41
N GLU A 3 4.78 -6.16 -8.41
CA GLU A 3 5.74 -7.20 -8.73
C GLU A 3 7.06 -6.87 -8.05
N MET A 4 7.60 -7.81 -7.26
CA MET A 4 8.76 -7.59 -6.42
C MET A 4 9.48 -8.91 -6.12
N LYS A 5 10.81 -8.89 -6.15
CA LYS A 5 11.63 -10.03 -5.71
C LYS A 5 11.36 -10.32 -4.23
N ARG A 6 11.18 -11.59 -3.87
CA ARG A 6 10.94 -12.00 -2.47
C ARG A 6 12.03 -11.55 -1.49
N SER A 7 13.27 -11.42 -1.94
CA SER A 7 14.37 -10.87 -1.13
C SER A 7 14.11 -9.44 -0.63
N ASN A 8 13.25 -8.69 -1.32
CA ASN A 8 12.91 -7.31 -0.99
C ASN A 8 11.70 -7.20 -0.05
N LEU A 9 11.06 -8.34 0.28
CA LEU A 9 9.88 -8.35 1.16
C LEU A 9 10.16 -7.73 2.55
N PRO A 10 11.30 -7.99 3.23
CA PRO A 10 11.60 -7.33 4.50
C PRO A 10 11.59 -5.81 4.39
N ALA A 11 12.25 -5.25 3.36
CA ALA A 11 12.28 -3.80 3.13
C ALA A 11 10.87 -3.23 2.83
N ALA A 12 10.04 -3.99 2.11
CA ALA A 12 8.65 -3.60 1.88
C ALA A 12 7.82 -3.58 3.17
N MET A 13 8.06 -4.53 4.09
CA MET A 13 7.37 -4.56 5.39
C MET A 13 7.78 -3.39 6.28
N GLU A 14 9.07 -3.01 6.28
CA GLU A 14 9.56 -1.81 7.00
C GLU A 14 8.84 -0.54 6.50
N MET A 15 8.71 -0.36 5.19
CA MET A 15 7.97 0.77 4.62
C MET A 15 6.47 0.74 4.93
N LEU A 16 5.86 -0.44 5.01
CA LEU A 16 4.47 -0.58 5.44
C LEU A 16 4.29 -0.21 6.92
N ASP A 17 5.26 -0.53 7.78
CA ASP A 17 5.22 -0.13 9.19
C ASP A 17 5.40 1.39 9.34
N GLU A 18 6.31 2.00 8.58
CA GLU A 18 6.42 3.47 8.51
C GLU A 18 5.09 4.12 8.09
N LEU A 19 4.43 3.55 7.09
CA LEU A 19 3.14 4.04 6.60
C LEU A 19 2.03 3.88 7.66
N ARG A 20 2.04 2.79 8.43
CA ARG A 20 1.11 2.59 9.56
C ARG A 20 1.31 3.62 10.66
N VAL A 21 2.56 4.00 10.96
CA VAL A 21 2.86 5.05 11.93
C VAL A 21 2.38 6.41 11.42
N MET A 22 2.58 6.69 10.13
CA MET A 22 2.12 7.93 9.48
C MET A 22 0.59 8.05 9.50
N MET A 23 -0.13 6.94 9.29
CA MET A 23 -1.59 6.90 9.24
C MET A 23 -2.25 6.53 10.57
N LYS A 24 -1.52 6.52 11.69
CA LYS A 24 -2.03 6.01 12.99
C LYS A 24 -3.29 6.75 13.50
N ASP A 25 -3.41 8.03 13.15
CA ASP A 25 -4.50 8.91 13.59
C ASP A 25 -5.64 8.95 12.54
N GLU A 26 -5.43 8.32 11.38
CA GLU A 26 -6.40 8.19 10.31
C GLU A 26 -7.12 6.83 10.42
N PRO A 27 -8.44 6.76 10.15
CA PRO A 27 -9.19 5.52 10.20
C PRO A 27 -8.95 4.65 8.95
N VAL A 28 -7.67 4.34 8.67
CA VAL A 28 -7.22 3.54 7.53
C VAL A 28 -6.71 2.20 8.00
N ASN A 29 -7.27 1.12 7.44
CA ASN A 29 -6.77 -0.22 7.70
C ASN A 29 -5.87 -0.68 6.54
N ILE A 30 -4.60 -0.97 6.85
CA ILE A 30 -3.59 -1.37 5.87
C ILE A 30 -3.37 -2.87 5.95
N PHE A 31 -3.76 -3.59 4.90
CA PHE A 31 -3.51 -5.02 4.74
C PHE A 31 -2.46 -5.26 3.65
N ALA A 32 -1.52 -6.16 3.92
CA ALA A 32 -0.56 -6.63 2.95
C ALA A 32 -0.57 -8.16 2.88
N GLY A 33 -0.44 -8.70 1.68
CA GLY A 33 -0.45 -10.14 1.43
C GLY A 33 0.53 -10.53 0.34
N VAL A 34 1.15 -11.69 0.52
CA VAL A 34 1.97 -12.35 -0.51
C VAL A 34 1.38 -13.72 -0.83
N PRO A 35 1.38 -14.16 -2.08
CA PRO A 35 0.89 -15.48 -2.45
C PRO A 35 1.83 -16.54 -1.87
N VAL A 36 1.25 -17.56 -1.22
CA VAL A 36 1.98 -18.76 -0.77
C VAL A 36 1.88 -19.88 -1.82
N ILE A 37 0.78 -19.91 -2.59
CA ILE A 37 0.56 -20.84 -3.71
C ILE A 37 -0.08 -20.03 -4.84
N ALA A 38 0.67 -19.76 -5.91
CA ALA A 38 0.19 -19.07 -7.11
C ALA A 38 1.12 -19.33 -8.30
N SER A 39 0.64 -19.06 -9.51
CA SER A 39 1.48 -19.08 -10.73
C SER A 39 2.52 -17.95 -10.74
N LYS A 40 2.30 -16.87 -9.97
CA LYS A 40 3.24 -15.75 -9.79
C LYS A 40 3.48 -15.52 -8.30
N MET A 41 4.67 -15.87 -7.83
CA MET A 41 5.06 -15.88 -6.41
C MET A 41 5.83 -14.63 -5.95
N ASP A 42 6.06 -13.73 -6.89
CA ASP A 42 6.76 -12.45 -6.82
C ASP A 42 5.76 -11.27 -6.78
N MET A 43 4.55 -11.51 -6.28
CA MET A 43 3.51 -10.50 -6.18
C MET A 43 3.29 -10.07 -4.73
N LEU A 44 3.11 -8.76 -4.51
CA LEU A 44 2.69 -8.16 -3.25
C LEU A 44 1.35 -7.45 -3.46
N PHE A 45 0.38 -7.81 -2.63
CA PHE A 45 -0.92 -7.16 -2.56
C PHE A 45 -0.89 -6.22 -1.36
N VAL A 46 -1.26 -4.95 -1.57
CA VAL A 46 -1.48 -3.99 -0.50
C VAL A 46 -2.87 -3.40 -0.70
N SER A 47 -3.68 -3.39 0.36
CA SER A 47 -5.02 -2.84 0.38
C SER A 47 -5.12 -1.82 1.50
N TYR A 48 -5.63 -0.65 1.16
CA TYR A 48 -5.92 0.45 2.09
C TYR A 48 -7.44 0.57 2.17
N ALA A 49 -8.02 0.17 3.30
CA ALA A 49 -9.44 0.24 3.52
C ALA A 49 -9.79 1.51 4.29
N PHE A 50 -10.76 2.24 3.76
CA PHE A 50 -11.30 3.48 4.31
C PHE A 50 -12.78 3.26 4.65
N ALA A 51 -13.34 4.10 5.52
CA ALA A 51 -14.76 4.02 5.89
C ALA A 51 -15.70 4.24 4.69
N ASP A 52 -15.37 5.22 3.83
CA ASP A 52 -16.12 5.55 2.63
C ASP A 52 -15.22 6.28 1.60
N LEU A 53 -15.80 6.65 0.45
CA LEU A 53 -15.08 7.39 -0.60
C LEU A 53 -14.67 8.81 -0.19
N ALA A 54 -15.38 9.45 0.74
CA ALA A 54 -15.03 10.78 1.22
C ALA A 54 -13.80 10.72 2.12
N ALA A 55 -13.71 9.72 3.00
CA ALA A 55 -12.55 9.43 3.82
C ALA A 55 -11.34 9.06 2.96
N LEU A 56 -11.53 8.29 1.87
CA LEU A 56 -10.47 8.06 0.88
C LEU A 56 -9.95 9.37 0.28
N GLY A 57 -10.85 10.24 -0.18
CA GLY A 57 -10.47 11.54 -0.75
C GLY A 57 -9.68 12.39 0.23
N ALA A 58 -10.18 12.53 1.46
CA ALA A 58 -9.49 13.27 2.53
C ALA A 58 -8.11 12.67 2.86
N GLY A 59 -8.00 11.34 2.92
CA GLY A 59 -6.72 10.67 3.16
C GLY A 59 -5.72 10.86 2.02
N VAL A 60 -6.17 10.84 0.76
CA VAL A 60 -5.31 11.11 -0.40
C VAL A 60 -4.85 12.57 -0.43
N ASP A 61 -5.76 13.51 -0.19
CA ASP A 61 -5.44 14.95 -0.20
C ASP A 61 -4.56 15.36 0.99
N GLY A 62 -4.75 14.72 2.16
CA GLY A 62 -3.97 15.02 3.36
C GLY A 62 -2.61 14.31 3.39
N VAL A 63 -2.59 13.00 3.17
CA VAL A 63 -1.40 12.16 3.33
C VAL A 63 -0.74 11.85 1.99
N GLY A 64 -1.51 11.61 0.94
CA GLY A 64 -1.01 11.15 -0.36
C GLY A 64 -0.08 12.16 -1.06
N ILE A 65 -0.25 13.45 -0.81
CA ILE A 65 0.60 14.52 -1.36
C ILE A 65 1.74 14.94 -0.42
N SER A 66 1.81 14.38 0.79
CA SER A 66 2.82 14.77 1.78
C SER A 66 4.23 14.36 1.32
N PRO A 67 5.26 15.17 1.63
CA PRO A 67 6.65 14.82 1.33
C PRO A 67 7.08 13.48 1.94
N GLU A 68 6.61 13.17 3.15
CA GLU A 68 6.92 11.94 3.85
C GLU A 68 6.36 10.72 3.10
N PHE A 69 5.11 10.79 2.64
CA PHE A 69 4.50 9.72 1.86
C PHE A 69 5.21 9.54 0.51
N GLN A 70 5.53 10.64 -0.18
CA GLN A 70 6.24 10.59 -1.45
C GLN A 70 7.65 9.98 -1.31
N ALA A 71 8.33 10.19 -0.18
CA ALA A 71 9.60 9.55 0.11
C ALA A 71 9.48 8.02 0.31
N ILE A 72 8.36 7.54 0.87
CA ILE A 72 8.05 6.09 0.93
C ILE A 72 7.81 5.56 -0.49
N VAL A 73 7.01 6.26 -1.30
CA VAL A 73 6.70 5.84 -2.68
C VAL A 73 7.97 5.73 -3.54
N ALA A 74 8.89 6.70 -3.44
CA ALA A 74 10.16 6.67 -4.17
C ALA A 74 11.04 5.47 -3.77
N ARG A 75 11.12 5.13 -2.47
CA ARG A 75 11.83 3.92 -2.02
C ARG A 75 11.13 2.65 -2.49
N ALA A 76 9.80 2.63 -2.48
CA ALA A 76 9.02 1.50 -2.96
C ALA A 76 9.27 1.22 -4.46
N SER A 77 9.48 2.26 -5.29
CA SER A 77 9.78 2.09 -6.71
C SER A 77 11.15 1.46 -7.01
N GLU A 78 12.11 1.54 -6.07
CA GLU A 78 13.42 0.91 -6.23
C GLU A 78 13.37 -0.60 -6.00
N ILE A 79 12.43 -1.06 -5.17
CA ILE A 79 12.37 -2.47 -4.76
C ILE A 79 11.30 -3.27 -5.49
N GLY A 80 10.35 -2.62 -6.15
CA GLY A 80 9.25 -3.28 -6.86
C GLY A 80 8.57 -2.37 -7.88
N ARG A 81 7.70 -2.97 -8.69
CA ARG A 81 6.97 -2.31 -9.76
C ARG A 81 5.47 -2.39 -9.51
N LEU A 82 4.78 -1.26 -9.47
CA LEU A 82 3.32 -1.24 -9.46
C LEU A 82 2.80 -1.81 -10.79
N CYS A 83 2.03 -2.90 -10.72
CA CYS A 83 1.45 -3.56 -11.88
C CYS A 83 0.00 -3.12 -12.12
N GLU A 84 -0.75 -2.99 -11.04
CA GLU A 84 -2.18 -2.71 -11.08
C GLU A 84 -2.57 -1.92 -9.81
N ALA A 85 -3.37 -0.88 -9.97
CA ALA A 85 -4.02 -0.15 -8.89
C ALA A 85 -5.50 0.01 -9.22
N ARG A 86 -6.35 -0.12 -8.21
CA ARG A 86 -7.80 0.03 -8.35
C ARG A 86 -8.40 0.48 -7.03
N ILE A 87 -9.51 1.20 -7.12
CA ILE A 87 -10.40 1.48 -5.99
C ILE A 87 -11.57 0.52 -6.14
N THR A 88 -11.94 -0.14 -5.04
CA THR A 88 -13.11 -1.03 -5.00
C THR A 88 -14.06 -0.51 -3.95
N VAL A 89 -15.35 -0.46 -4.27
CA VAL A 89 -16.43 -0.08 -3.36
C VAL A 89 -17.35 -1.29 -3.23
N ALA A 90 -17.73 -1.62 -2.00
CA ALA A 90 -18.75 -2.65 -1.78
C ALA A 90 -20.10 -2.13 -2.31
N ILE A 91 -20.80 -2.96 -3.08
CA ILE A 91 -22.15 -2.67 -3.54
C ILE A 91 -23.07 -3.60 -2.76
N ASP A 92 -23.98 -3.00 -2.01
CA ASP A 92 -25.02 -3.67 -1.25
C ASP A 92 -26.31 -3.79 -2.08
#